data_AF-A0A3M1J5J1-F1
#
_entry.id   AF-A0A3M1J5J1-F1
#
_cell.length_a   1.000
_cell.length_b   1.000
_cell.length_c   1.000
_cell.angle_alpha   90.00
_cell.angle_beta   90.00
_cell.angle_gamma   90.00
#
_symmetry.space_group_name_H-M   'P 1'
#
loop_
_entity.id
_entity.type
_entity.pdbx_description
1 polymer ?
#
loop_
_entity_poly.entity_id
_entity_poly.type
_entity_poly.pdbx_seq_one_letter_code
_entity_poly.pdbx_strand_id
1 'polypeptide(L)'
;MLDETFTIEDGVLIRRVIPQRGAPYEHTCTKQVYDDVAYAIEQLGAATFTGEMIQDRIDAPHTQVMTAMAFLKERGCIVPARERRHRAASDFVYEDAMIEWHALREDAPGA
;
A
#
# COMPACT_ATOMS: atom_id res chain seq x y z
N MET A 1 -9.68 -16.60 -4.80
CA MET A 1 -9.42 -15.16 -4.76
C MET A 1 -9.58 -14.75 -3.31
N LEU A 2 -8.59 -14.06 -2.74
CA LEU A 2 -8.76 -13.39 -1.45
C LEU A 2 -9.71 -12.22 -1.71
N ASP A 3 -10.72 -12.05 -0.87
CA ASP A 3 -11.55 -10.84 -0.89
C ASP A 3 -10.95 -9.88 0.14
N GLU A 4 -10.59 -8.69 -0.31
CA GLU A 4 -9.95 -7.67 0.54
C GLU A 4 -10.53 -6.30 0.28
N THR A 5 -10.63 -5.51 1.34
CA THR A 5 -11.12 -4.14 1.29
C THR A 5 -10.20 -3.22 2.07
N PHE A 6 -10.21 -1.94 1.68
CA PHE A 6 -9.43 -0.89 2.30
C PHE A 6 -10.36 0.21 2.80
N THR A 7 -10.06 0.77 3.97
CA THR A 7 -10.70 1.98 4.50
C THR A 7 -9.65 2.85 5.19
N ILE A 8 -9.94 4.14 5.35
CA ILE A 8 -9.18 5.01 6.24
C ILE A 8 -10.07 5.38 7.42
N GLU A 9 -9.64 5.02 8.62
CA GLU A 9 -10.32 5.31 9.88
C GLU A 9 -9.34 6.01 10.81
N ASP A 10 -9.70 7.16 11.36
CA ASP A 10 -8.85 7.99 12.25
C ASP A 10 -7.42 8.23 11.70
N GLY A 11 -7.27 8.38 10.38
CA GLY A 11 -5.99 8.62 9.73
C GLY A 11 -5.09 7.38 9.62
N VAL A 12 -5.66 6.19 9.78
CA VAL A 12 -4.97 4.89 9.63
C VAL A 12 -5.61 4.13 8.47
N LEU A 13 -4.77 3.60 7.57
CA LEU A 13 -5.21 2.68 6.52
C LEU A 13 -5.48 1.32 7.14
N ILE A 14 -6.70 0.82 6.99
CA ILE A 14 -7.12 -0.50 7.44
C ILE A 14 -7.32 -1.38 6.21
N ARG A 15 -6.64 -2.52 6.17
CA ARG A 15 -6.83 -3.58 5.19
C ARG A 15 -7.55 -4.75 5.87
N ARG A 16 -8.77 -5.03 5.41
CA ARG A 16 -9.57 -6.18 5.87
C ARG A 16 -9.46 -7.30 4.85
N VAL A 17 -9.20 -8.52 5.31
CA VAL A 17 -8.99 -9.68 4.43
C VAL A 17 -9.90 -10.82 4.84
N ILE A 18 -10.66 -11.36 3.88
CA ILE A 18 -11.43 -12.60 4.00
C ILE A 18 -10.67 -13.71 3.26
N PRO A 19 -9.96 -14.60 3.98
CA PRO A 19 -9.19 -15.66 3.36
C PRO A 19 -10.07 -16.82 2.88
N GLN A 20 -9.59 -17.56 1.87
CA GLN A 20 -10.26 -18.80 1.41
C GLN A 20 -10.33 -19.86 2.51
N ARG A 21 -9.40 -19.82 3.48
CA ARG A 21 -9.36 -20.69 4.64
C ARG A 21 -8.80 -19.90 5.83
N GLY A 22 -9.43 -20.05 6.99
CA GLY A 22 -9.05 -19.34 8.22
C GLY A 22 -10.10 -18.30 8.63
N ALA A 23 -9.76 -17.50 9.64
CA ALA A 23 -10.61 -16.40 10.09
C ALA A 23 -10.29 -15.11 9.30
N PRO A 24 -11.29 -14.24 9.05
CA PRO A 24 -11.03 -12.87 8.61
C PRO A 24 -10.06 -12.15 9.55
N TYR A 25 -9.23 -11.28 9.00
CA TYR A 25 -8.25 -10.53 9.77
C TYR A 25 -8.06 -9.13 9.22
N GLU A 26 -7.47 -8.27 10.06
CA GLU A 26 -7.14 -6.90 9.71
C GLU A 26 -5.65 -6.64 9.88
N HIS A 27 -5.12 -5.81 8.99
CA HIS A 27 -3.82 -5.18 9.12
C HIS A 27 -3.97 -3.68 8.96
N THR A 28 -3.10 -2.95 9.64
CA THR A 28 -3.14 -1.49 9.63
C THR A 28 -1.83 -0.92 9.12
N CYS A 29 -1.89 0.29 8.57
CA CYS A 29 -0.73 1.08 8.20
C CYS A 29 -0.97 2.52 8.61
N THR A 30 -0.03 3.10 9.36
CA THR A 30 -0.08 4.51 9.71
C THR A 30 0.16 5.37 8.46
N LYS A 31 -0.38 6.60 8.44
CA LYS A 31 -0.12 7.52 7.34
C LYS A 31 1.38 7.74 7.10
N GLN A 32 2.16 7.89 8.18
CA GLN A 32 3.61 8.09 8.06
C GLN A 32 4.29 6.95 7.30
N VAL A 33 4.02 5.69 7.67
CA VAL A 33 4.61 4.53 6.97
C VAL A 33 4.12 4.44 5.53
N TYR A 34 2.85 4.77 5.28
CA TYR A 34 2.32 4.81 3.91
C TYR A 34 3.05 5.85 3.04
N ASP A 35 3.23 7.07 3.55
CA ASP A 35 3.96 8.15 2.89
C ASP A 35 5.42 7.72 2.62
N ASP A 36 6.09 7.14 3.61
CA ASP A 36 7.48 6.69 3.49
C ASP A 36 7.63 5.55 2.46
N VAL A 37 6.66 4.62 2.39
CA VAL A 37 6.62 3.57 1.37
C VAL A 37 6.47 4.17 -0.03
N ALA A 38 5.50 5.07 -0.22
CA ALA A 38 5.25 5.68 -1.52
C ALA A 38 6.47 6.49 -2.01
N TYR A 39 7.05 7.29 -1.12
CA TYR A 39 8.25 8.07 -1.41
C TYR A 39 9.47 7.18 -1.69
N ALA A 40 9.65 6.09 -0.93
CA ALA A 40 10.72 5.13 -1.17
C ALA A 40 10.60 4.47 -2.55
N ILE A 41 9.39 4.18 -3.02
CA ILE A 41 9.12 3.61 -4.34
C ILE A 41 9.44 4.63 -5.44
N GLU A 42 8.99 5.87 -5.29
CA GLU A 42 9.30 6.94 -6.25
C GLU A 42 10.81 7.14 -6.44
N GLN A 43 11.57 7.13 -5.33
CA GLN A 43 13.02 7.28 -5.35
C GLN A 43 13.77 6.11 -6.03
N LEU A 44 13.09 5.00 -6.32
CA LEU A 44 13.65 3.91 -7.13
C LEU A 44 13.49 4.13 -8.64
N GLY A 45 12.62 5.05 -9.05
CA GLY A 45 12.30 5.30 -10.45
C GLY A 45 11.89 4.02 -11.20
N ALA A 46 12.57 3.75 -12.32
CA ALA A 46 12.27 2.60 -13.18
C ALA A 46 12.71 1.22 -12.62
N ALA A 47 13.38 1.18 -11.45
CA ALA A 47 13.85 -0.08 -10.89
C ALA A 47 12.70 -0.94 -10.35
N THR A 48 12.88 -2.27 -10.41
CA THR A 48 11.93 -3.21 -9.79
C THR A 48 12.28 -3.50 -8.34
N PHE A 49 11.27 -3.72 -7.50
CA PHE A 49 11.44 -3.90 -6.05
C PHE A 49 10.55 -4.99 -5.49
N THR A 50 10.92 -5.51 -4.31
CA THR A 50 10.05 -6.35 -3.48
C THR A 50 9.64 -5.57 -2.23
N GLY A 51 8.66 -6.07 -1.47
CA GLY A 51 8.29 -5.41 -0.22
C GLY A 51 9.37 -5.48 0.85
N GLU A 52 10.19 -6.53 0.87
CA GLU A 52 11.36 -6.64 1.75
C GLU A 52 12.39 -5.54 1.44
N MET A 53 12.64 -5.27 0.15
CA MET A 53 13.55 -4.18 -0.25
C MET A 53 13.06 -2.80 0.22
N ILE A 54 11.75 -2.56 0.16
CA ILE A 54 11.16 -1.31 0.67
C ILE A 54 11.26 -1.26 2.19
N GLN A 55 10.92 -2.36 2.87
CA GLN A 55 11.01 -2.46 4.32
C GLN A 55 12.43 -2.16 4.82
N ASP A 56 13.44 -2.80 4.23
CA ASP A 56 14.86 -2.59 4.59
C ASP A 56 15.29 -1.14 4.36
N ARG A 57 14.72 -0.46 3.37
CA ARG A 57 15.06 0.92 3.03
C ARG A 57 14.50 1.94 4.02
N ILE A 58 13.30 1.71 4.55
CA ILE A 58 12.62 2.68 5.42
C ILE A 58 12.62 2.28 6.90
N ASP A 59 13.14 1.10 7.25
CA ASP A 59 13.19 0.56 8.61
C ASP A 59 11.82 0.59 9.33
N ALA A 60 10.79 0.10 8.63
CA ALA A 60 9.40 0.08 9.13
C ALA A 60 8.88 -1.35 9.39
N PRO A 61 7.80 -1.51 10.16
CA PRO A 61 7.21 -2.84 10.40
C PRO A 61 6.71 -3.49 9.10
N HIS A 62 7.18 -4.71 8.83
CA HIS A 62 6.85 -5.50 7.63
C HIS A 62 5.35 -5.48 7.28
N THR A 63 4.48 -5.72 8.26
CA THR A 63 3.03 -5.78 8.03
C THR A 63 2.45 -4.45 7.55
N GLN A 64 2.97 -3.32 8.01
CA GLN A 64 2.54 -1.99 7.53
C GLN A 64 3.01 -1.75 6.09
N VAL A 65 4.27 -2.10 5.78
CA VAL A 65 4.81 -2.02 4.42
C VAL A 65 3.98 -2.84 3.44
N MET A 66 3.67 -4.09 3.80
CA MET A 66 2.85 -4.96 2.95
C MET A 66 1.41 -4.46 2.83
N THR A 67 0.86 -3.81 3.87
CA THR A 67 -0.47 -3.18 3.83
C THR A 67 -0.50 -1.99 2.87
N ALA A 68 0.51 -1.11 2.95
CA ALA A 68 0.68 0.01 2.02
C ALA A 68 0.84 -0.48 0.58
N MET A 69 1.72 -1.45 0.33
CA MET A 69 1.93 -2.01 -1.00
C MET A 69 0.70 -2.71 -1.56
N ALA A 70 -0.10 -3.38 -0.73
CA ALA A 70 -1.35 -3.99 -1.17
C ALA A 70 -2.34 -2.92 -1.67
N PHE A 71 -2.48 -1.81 -0.93
CA PHE A 71 -3.33 -0.70 -1.33
C PHE A 71 -2.81 -0.01 -2.61
N LEU A 72 -1.52 0.32 -2.67
CA LEU A 72 -0.90 0.90 -3.88
C LEU A 72 -1.07 0.01 -5.12
N LYS A 73 -1.07 -1.32 -4.94
CA LYS A 73 -1.29 -2.27 -6.02
C LYS A 73 -2.77 -2.29 -6.44
N GLU A 74 -3.69 -2.28 -5.50
CA GLU A 74 -5.14 -2.24 -5.77
C GLU A 74 -5.53 -0.98 -6.54
N ARG A 75 -4.93 0.16 -6.18
CA ARG A 75 -5.12 1.45 -6.84
C ARG A 75 -4.30 1.67 -8.10
N GLY A 76 -3.41 0.73 -8.42
CA GLY A 76 -2.61 0.78 -9.65
C GLY A 76 -1.43 1.75 -9.61
N CYS A 77 -1.08 2.34 -8.46
CA CYS A 77 0.15 3.13 -8.29
C CYS A 77 1.41 2.28 -8.48
N ILE A 78 1.33 0.98 -8.19
CA ILE A 78 2.37 -0.01 -8.52
C ILE A 78 1.78 -1.18 -9.30
N VAL A 79 2.57 -1.73 -10.22
CA VAL A 79 2.16 -2.87 -11.05
C VAL A 79 3.07 -4.07 -10.84
N PRO A 80 2.56 -5.31 -11.00
CA PRO A 80 3.39 -6.50 -10.97
C PRO A 80 4.51 -6.44 -12.03
N ALA A 81 5.69 -6.91 -11.65
CA ALA A 81 6.81 -7.19 -12.54
C ALA A 81 7.09 -8.71 -12.55
N ARG A 82 8.27 -9.11 -13.04
CA ARG A 82 8.65 -10.53 -13.05
C ARG A 82 8.76 -11.08 -11.62
N GLU A 83 8.28 -12.29 -11.39
CA GLU A 83 8.32 -12.99 -10.10
C GLU A 83 7.55 -12.25 -8.99
N ARG A 84 8.14 -12.07 -7.80
CA ARG A 84 7.55 -11.38 -6.64
C ARG A 84 7.86 -9.88 -6.63
N ARG A 85 8.23 -9.32 -7.77
CA ARG A 85 8.65 -7.92 -7.88
C ARG A 85 7.51 -7.04 -8.38
N HIS A 86 7.65 -5.76 -8.10
CA HIS A 86 6.78 -4.67 -8.52
C HIS A 86 7.60 -3.59 -9.21
N ARG A 87 6.93 -2.70 -9.93
CA ARG A 87 7.49 -1.45 -10.44
C ARG A 87 6.48 -0.31 -10.25
N ALA A 88 6.97 0.91 -10.21
CA ALA A 88 6.17 2.11 -10.27
C ALA A 88 5.30 2.13 -11.55
N ALA A 89 4.06 2.60 -11.44
CA ALA A 89 3.17 2.78 -12.60
C ALA A 89 3.40 4.13 -13.31
N SER A 90 3.94 5.11 -12.59
CA SER A 90 4.26 6.47 -13.04
C SER A 90 5.59 6.93 -12.43
N ASP A 91 6.08 8.10 -12.84
CA ASP A 91 7.24 8.75 -12.22
C ASP A 91 6.87 9.57 -10.96
N PHE A 92 5.60 9.59 -10.57
CA PHE A 92 5.01 10.43 -9.50
C PHE A 92 4.21 9.57 -8.52
N VAL A 93 4.81 8.44 -8.09
CA VAL A 93 4.12 7.45 -7.25
C VAL A 93 3.70 8.05 -5.92
N TYR A 94 4.48 8.98 -5.37
CA TYR A 94 4.12 9.62 -4.12
C TYR A 94 2.85 10.45 -4.26
N GLU A 95 2.75 11.30 -5.29
CA GLU A 95 1.55 12.09 -5.54
C GLU A 95 0.34 11.21 -5.85
N ASP A 96 0.50 10.19 -6.70
CA ASP A 96 -0.56 9.22 -7.01
C ASP A 96 -1.06 8.54 -5.72
N ALA A 97 -0.14 8.13 -4.85
CA ALA A 97 -0.46 7.52 -3.56
C ALA A 97 -1.22 8.46 -2.63
N MET A 98 -0.87 9.76 -2.61
CA MET A 98 -1.56 10.75 -1.78
C MET A 98 -2.97 11.01 -2.29
N ILE A 99 -3.16 11.07 -3.62
CA ILE A 99 -4.49 11.20 -4.23
C ILE A 99 -5.38 10.04 -3.79
N GLU A 100 -4.89 8.81 -3.89
CA GLU A 100 -5.67 7.62 -3.55
C GLU A 100 -5.96 7.51 -2.05
N TRP A 101 -5.02 7.94 -1.19
CA TRP A 101 -5.26 8.06 0.25
C TRP A 101 -6.40 9.05 0.52
N HIS A 102 -6.35 10.24 -0.08
CA HIS A 102 -7.36 11.26 0.15
C HIS A 102 -8.73 10.87 -0.42
N ALA A 103 -8.76 10.26 -1.60
CA ALA A 103 -9.99 9.72 -2.19
C ALA A 103 -10.62 8.65 -1.28
N LEU A 104 -9.84 7.68 -0.80
CA LEU A 104 -10.35 6.64 0.09
C LEU A 104 -10.85 7.20 1.42
N ARG A 105 -10.21 8.25 1.95
CA ARG A 105 -10.64 8.93 3.17
C ARG A 105 -11.97 9.68 2.97
N GLU A 106 -12.16 10.32 1.82
CA GLU A 106 -13.38 11.09 1.52
C GLU A 106 -14.56 10.18 1.19
N ASP A 107 -14.33 9.00 0.63
CA ASP A 107 -15.35 7.97 0.41
C ASP A 107 -15.79 7.27 1.71
N ALA A 108 -15.13 7.52 2.85
CA ALA A 108 -15.53 6.96 4.13
C ALA A 108 -16.87 7.54 4.59
N PRO A 109 -17.85 6.71 5.01
CA PRO A 109 -19.15 7.21 5.44
C PRO A 109 -19.00 8.12 6.66
N GLY A 110 -19.27 9.43 6.47
CA GLY A 110 -19.23 10.45 7.52
C GLY A 110 -18.19 11.55 7.36
N ALA A 111 -17.53 11.68 6.18
CA ALA A 111 -16.73 12.85 5.83
C ALA A 111 -17.59 14.12 5.63
#